data_AF-A0A936KWZ8-F1
#
_entry.id   AF-A0A936KWZ8-F1
#
_cell.length_a   1.000
_cell.length_b   1.000
_cell.length_c   1.000
_cell.angle_alpha   90.00
_cell.angle_beta   90.00
_cell.angle_gamma   90.00
#
_symmetry.space_group_name_H-M   'P 1'
#
loop_
_entity.id
_entity.type
_entity.pdbx_description
1 polymer ?
#
loop_
_entity_poly.entity_id
_entity_poly.type
_entity_poly.pdbx_seq_one_letter_code
_entity_poly.pdbx_strand_id
1 'polypeptide(L)'
;MIKLYVIIGLMLVSGCSQDLQNQISRKVVEFVDGDYLVTFANGSTAKSWKIKNGKVTSTEKGYYYFWDEKNHYVQVPIENTVIEEID
;
A
#
# COMPACT_ATOMS: atom_id res chain seq x y z
N MET A 1 -8.71 -43.51 6.58
CA MET A 1 -9.10 -42.42 7.50
C MET A 1 -8.02 -41.34 7.60
N ILE A 2 -6.76 -41.66 7.93
CA ILE A 2 -5.64 -40.69 8.03
C ILE A 2 -5.45 -39.82 6.76
N LYS A 3 -5.56 -40.39 5.56
CA LYS A 3 -5.46 -39.62 4.30
C LYS A 3 -6.52 -38.52 4.16
N LEU A 4 -7.72 -38.73 4.69
CA LEU A 4 -8.81 -37.73 4.61
C LEU A 4 -8.52 -36.54 5.54
N TYR A 5 -7.99 -36.80 6.74
CA TYR A 5 -7.58 -35.75 7.67
C TYR A 5 -6.41 -34.92 7.14
N VAL A 6 -5.46 -35.54 6.41
CA VAL A 6 -4.35 -34.81 5.76
C VAL A 6 -4.87 -33.90 4.64
N ILE A 7 -5.82 -34.37 3.84
CA ILE A 7 -6.43 -33.57 2.76
C ILE A 7 -7.25 -32.40 3.32
N ILE A 8 -8.04 -32.63 4.37
CA ILE A 8 -8.81 -31.59 5.07
C ILE A 8 -7.85 -30.57 5.72
N GLY A 9 -6.75 -31.05 6.31
CA GLY A 9 -5.70 -30.19 6.85
C GLY A 9 -5.07 -29.28 5.80
N LEU A 10 -4.77 -29.80 4.59
CA LEU A 10 -4.23 -29.00 3.50
C LEU A 10 -5.22 -27.93 3.00
N MET A 11 -6.52 -28.26 2.89
CA MET A 11 -7.53 -27.31 2.42
C MET A 11 -7.76 -26.14 3.39
N LEU A 12 -7.66 -26.39 4.70
CA LEU A 12 -7.82 -25.35 5.73
C LEU A 12 -6.66 -24.34 5.73
N VAL A 13 -5.45 -24.74 5.31
CA VAL A 13 -4.29 -23.84 5.20
C VAL A 13 -4.39 -22.92 3.97
N SER A 14 -5.01 -23.37 2.87
CA SER A 14 -5.17 -22.55 1.66
C SER A 14 -6.16 -21.38 1.83
N GLY A 15 -7.19 -21.53 2.67
CA GLY A 15 -8.22 -20.49 2.88
C GLY A 15 -7.73 -19.25 3.64
N CYS A 16 -6.68 -19.38 4.47
CA CYS A 16 -6.03 -18.25 5.15
C CYS A 16 -5.02 -17.52 4.25
N SER A 17 -4.60 -18.13 3.14
CA SER A 17 -3.45 -17.65 2.39
C SER A 17 -3.72 -16.38 1.58
N GLN A 18 -4.92 -16.20 1.00
CA GLN A 18 -5.20 -15.04 0.16
C GLN A 18 -5.26 -13.73 0.95
N ASP A 19 -6.04 -13.68 2.03
CA ASP A 19 -6.15 -12.48 2.87
C ASP A 19 -4.84 -12.17 3.60
N LEU A 20 -4.14 -13.21 4.08
CA LEU A 20 -2.82 -13.03 4.68
C LEU A 20 -1.77 -12.60 3.64
N GLN A 21 -1.79 -13.14 2.43
CA GLN A 21 -0.91 -12.73 1.33
C GLN A 21 -1.21 -11.29 0.90
N ASN A 22 -2.48 -10.89 0.86
CA ASN A 22 -2.88 -9.50 0.58
C ASN A 22 -2.43 -8.56 1.70
N GLN A 23 -2.54 -8.97 2.97
CA GLN A 23 -2.05 -8.20 4.11
C GLN A 23 -0.51 -8.11 4.14
N ILE A 24 0.19 -9.21 3.87
CA ILE A 24 1.67 -9.22 3.82
C ILE A 24 2.16 -8.40 2.64
N SER A 25 1.56 -8.52 1.45
CA SER A 25 1.92 -7.71 0.28
C SER A 25 1.76 -6.22 0.57
N ARG A 26 0.65 -5.82 1.23
CA ARG A 26 0.46 -4.43 1.70
C ARG A 26 1.54 -3.99 2.71
N LYS A 27 1.91 -4.87 3.65
CA LYS A 27 2.95 -4.60 4.65
C LYS A 27 4.37 -4.52 4.08
N VAL A 28 4.66 -5.28 3.02
CA VAL A 28 5.94 -5.24 2.32
C VAL A 28 6.07 -3.96 1.49
N VAL A 29 4.99 -3.55 0.80
CA VAL A 29 4.93 -2.24 0.14
C VAL A 29 5.03 -1.09 1.14
N GLU A 30 4.51 -1.28 2.36
CA GLU A 30 4.72 -0.37 3.49
C GLU A 30 6.17 -0.29 3.99
N PHE A 31 7.10 -1.15 3.58
CA PHE A 31 8.45 -1.19 4.16
C PHE A 31 9.55 -0.68 3.22
N VAL A 32 9.23 -0.42 1.95
CA VAL A 32 10.21 0.16 1.02
C VAL A 32 10.22 1.68 1.23
N ASP A 33 11.13 2.14 2.08
CA ASP A 33 11.48 3.55 2.17
C ASP A 33 12.18 3.95 0.86
N GLY A 34 11.79 5.11 0.30
CA GLY A 34 12.32 5.58 -0.98
C GLY A 34 12.07 7.07 -1.18
N ASP A 35 12.58 7.57 -2.29
CA ASP A 35 12.28 8.92 -2.76
C ASP A 35 11.09 8.80 -3.74
N TYR A 36 10.05 9.59 -3.49
CA TYR A 36 8.81 9.53 -4.26
C TYR A 36 8.35 10.91 -4.72
N LEU A 37 7.77 10.96 -5.91
CA LEU A 37 6.90 12.03 -6.36
C LEU A 37 5.45 11.55 -6.32
N VAL A 38 4.68 12.10 -5.40
CA VAL A 38 3.23 11.86 -5.33
C VAL A 38 2.52 13.00 -6.03
N THR A 39 1.67 12.69 -7.00
CA THR A 39 0.85 13.68 -7.70
C THR A 39 -0.63 13.33 -7.56
N PHE A 40 -1.39 14.25 -6.97
CA PHE A 40 -2.85 14.20 -6.96
C PHE A 40 -3.41 15.10 -8.06
N ALA A 41 -4.34 14.60 -8.85
CA ALA A 41 -4.99 15.35 -9.92
C ALA A 41 -6.51 15.10 -9.93
N ASN A 42 -7.29 16.16 -9.80
CA ASN A 42 -8.75 16.11 -9.93
C ASN A 42 -9.23 17.30 -10.80
N GLY A 43 -9.62 16.99 -12.03
CA GLY A 43 -10.02 18.00 -13.02
C GLY A 43 -8.90 18.99 -13.32
N SER A 44 -9.13 20.27 -13.07
CA SER A 44 -8.14 21.35 -13.26
C SER A 44 -7.17 21.50 -12.07
N THR A 45 -7.39 20.80 -10.97
CA THR A 45 -6.55 20.90 -9.77
C THR A 45 -5.53 19.77 -9.77
N ALA A 46 -4.24 20.12 -9.82
CA ALA A 46 -3.15 19.18 -9.63
C ALA A 46 -2.19 19.70 -8.55
N LYS A 47 -1.68 18.79 -7.71
CA LYS A 47 -0.67 19.10 -6.72
C LYS A 47 0.28 17.92 -6.56
N SER A 48 1.57 18.23 -6.48
CA SER A 48 2.60 17.22 -6.30
C SER A 48 3.41 17.48 -5.03
N TRP A 49 3.88 16.40 -4.42
CA TRP A 49 4.74 16.40 -3.25
C TRP A 49 5.93 15.50 -3.51
N LYS A 50 7.11 16.01 -3.14
CA LYS A 50 8.30 15.17 -3.02
C LYS A 50 8.37 14.61 -1.62
N ILE A 51 8.70 13.34 -1.54
CA ILE A 51 8.98 12.59 -0.32
C ILE A 51 10.40 12.08 -0.47
N LYS A 52 11.24 12.30 0.55
CA LYS A 52 12.62 11.82 0.57
C LYS A 52 12.85 10.90 1.75
N ASN A 53 13.50 9.77 1.50
CA ASN A 53 13.73 8.70 2.46
C ASN A 53 12.47 8.44 3.29
N GLY A 54 11.34 8.38 2.61
CA GLY A 54 10.03 8.40 3.25
C GLY A 54 9.13 7.33 2.68
N LYS A 55 7.91 7.31 3.22
CA LYS A 55 6.97 6.24 2.98
C LYS A 55 5.63 6.80 2.57
N VAL A 56 5.05 6.22 1.52
CA VAL A 56 3.67 6.49 1.10
C VAL A 56 2.80 5.30 1.50
N THR A 57 1.83 5.53 2.38
CA THR A 57 1.03 4.45 2.98
C THR A 57 -0.42 4.54 2.55
N SER A 58 -1.06 3.40 2.25
CA SER A 58 -2.49 3.33 1.93
C SER A 58 -3.36 2.97 3.15
N THR A 59 -4.51 3.59 3.29
CA THR A 59 -5.56 3.24 4.26
C THR A 59 -6.65 2.37 3.63
N GLU A 60 -7.37 1.60 4.45
CA GLU A 60 -8.54 0.81 4.01
C GLU A 60 -9.70 1.69 3.52
N LYS A 61 -9.69 2.99 3.85
CA LYS A 61 -10.70 3.97 3.44
C LYS A 61 -10.42 4.58 2.06
N GLY A 62 -9.40 4.12 1.33
CA GLY A 62 -9.11 4.59 -0.03
C GLY A 62 -8.27 5.86 -0.09
N TYR A 63 -7.38 6.09 0.88
CA TYR A 63 -6.47 7.25 0.88
C TYR A 63 -5.02 6.82 0.98
N TYR A 64 -4.12 7.56 0.31
CA TYR A 64 -2.71 7.60 0.65
C TYR A 64 -2.44 8.65 1.72
N TYR A 65 -1.49 8.38 2.61
CA TYR A 65 -0.93 9.37 3.52
C TYR A 65 0.59 9.25 3.61
N PHE A 66 1.24 10.39 3.83
CA PHE A 66 2.69 10.54 3.88
C PHE A 66 3.08 11.88 4.51
N TRP A 67 4.38 12.06 4.72
CA TRP A 67 4.98 13.32 5.16
C TRP A 67 5.79 13.89 3.99
N ASP A 68 5.54 15.15 3.65
CA ASP A 68 6.34 15.84 2.62
C ASP A 68 7.72 16.23 3.15
N GLU A 69 8.61 16.73 2.29
CA GLU A 69 9.94 17.23 2.67
C GLU A 69 9.93 18.32 3.77
N LYS A 70 8.78 18.97 4.01
CA LYS A 70 8.59 20.00 5.03
C LYS A 70 7.92 19.45 6.29
N ASN A 71 7.81 18.13 6.43
CA ASN A 71 7.13 17.42 7.52
C ASN A 71 5.62 17.73 7.64
N HIS A 72 4.96 18.18 6.57
CA HIS A 72 3.51 18.27 6.57
C HIS A 72 2.91 16.88 6.38
N TYR A 73 1.96 16.53 7.23
CA TYR A 73 1.10 15.38 6.99
C TYR A 73 0.18 15.68 5.81
N VAL A 74 0.22 14.81 4.81
CA VAL A 74 -0.60 14.91 3.60
C VAL A 74 -1.43 13.65 3.49
N GLN A 75 -2.71 13.81 3.12
CA GLN A 75 -3.61 12.70 2.82
C GLN A 75 -4.37 12.99 1.53
N VAL A 76 -4.35 12.06 0.59
CA VAL A 76 -4.96 12.21 -0.74
C VAL A 76 -5.73 10.95 -1.16
N PRO A 77 -6.87 11.08 -1.87
CA PRO A 77 -7.63 9.93 -2.38
C PRO A 77 -6.80 9.08 -3.36
N ILE A 78 -6.88 7.75 -3.25
CA ILE A 78 -6.14 6.82 -4.13
C ILE A 78 -6.59 6.95 -5.59
N GLU A 79 -7.90 7.10 -5.82
CA GLU A 79 -8.54 7.14 -7.14
C GLU A 79 -7.95 8.17 -8.11
N ASN A 80 -7.28 9.20 -7.59
CA ASN A 80 -6.79 10.36 -8.34
C ASN A 80 -5.33 10.68 -8.01
N THR A 81 -4.59 9.70 -7.46
CA THR A 81 -3.20 9.88 -7.05
C THR A 81 -2.29 8.91 -7.79
N VAL A 82 -1.23 9.46 -8.37
CA VAL A 82 -0.13 8.71 -8.97
C VAL A 82 1.10 8.83 -8.06
N ILE A 83 1.80 7.72 -7.85
CA ILE A 83 3.04 7.66 -7.08
C ILE A 83 4.14 7.19 -8.03
N GLU A 84 5.18 8.00 -8.17
CA GLU A 84 6.36 7.69 -8.98
C GLU A 84 7.56 7.57 -8.02
N GLU A 85 8.30 6.47 -8.10
CA GLU A 85 9.61 6.35 -7.44
C GLU A 85 10.63 7.17 -8.24
N ILE A 86 11.44 7.95 -7.53
CA ILE A 86 12.45 8.84 -8.11
C ILE A 86 13.84 8.50 -7.52
N ASP A 87 14.89 8.66 -8.34
CA ASP A 87 16.30 8.45 -7.96
C ASP A 87 16.90 9.62 -7.14
#